data_AF-A0A1G2M3J6-F1
#
_entry.id   AF-A0A1G2M3J6-F1
#
_cell.length_a   1.000
_cell.length_b   1.000
_cell.length_c   1.000
_cell.angle_alpha   90.00
_cell.angle_beta   90.00
_cell.angle_gamma   90.00
#
_symmetry.space_group_name_H-M   'P 1'
#
loop_
_entity.id
_entity.type
_entity.pdbx_description
1 polymer ?
#
loop_
_entity_poly.entity_id
_entity_poly.type
_entity_poly.pdbx_seq_one_letter_code
_entity_poly.pdbx_strand_id
1 'polypeptide(L)'
;MRTNQQYLHNLATTMIQQLHVSPEIAAPGSVAYDIYEKFSEEIKAKLLRMNPETRGRIADLGLSDYHDTYQPGQVPMYSVHCGTWLDKHDNGRTLVTEIACTVIVAKMAEILHKEWNSFQPTSAEEELADIRARDPIN
;
A
#
# COMPACT_ATOMS: atom_id res chain seq x y z
N MET A 1 9.05 11.38 -13.86
CA MET A 1 7.87 10.86 -13.14
C MET A 1 7.70 9.34 -13.22
N ARG A 2 7.65 8.70 -14.41
CA ARG A 2 7.49 7.22 -14.52
C ARG A 2 8.54 6.40 -13.75
N THR A 3 9.80 6.83 -13.75
CA THR A 3 10.91 6.13 -13.08
C THR A 3 10.75 6.08 -11.55
N ASN A 4 10.18 7.14 -10.95
CA ASN A 4 10.04 7.21 -9.49
C ASN A 4 8.88 6.36 -8.98
N GLN A 5 7.78 6.30 -9.72
CA GLN A 5 6.65 5.43 -9.39
C GLN A 5 7.03 3.95 -9.55
N GLN A 6 7.80 3.61 -10.60
CA GLN A 6 8.34 2.25 -10.75
C GLN A 6 9.30 1.89 -9.61
N TYR A 7 10.16 2.83 -9.19
CA TYR A 7 11.04 2.62 -8.04
C TYR A 7 10.26 2.33 -6.76
N LEU A 8 9.24 3.14 -6.45
CA LEU A 8 8.39 2.95 -5.28
C LEU A 8 7.64 1.61 -5.34
N HIS A 9 7.11 1.25 -6.50
CA HIS A 9 6.46 -0.04 -6.71
C HIS A 9 7.43 -1.21 -6.44
N ASN A 10 8.60 -1.22 -7.06
CA ASN A 10 9.61 -2.28 -6.86
C ASN A 10 10.06 -2.38 -5.39
N LEU A 11 10.21 -1.24 -4.72
CA LEU A 11 10.55 -1.19 -3.31
C LEU A 11 9.44 -1.80 -2.44
N ALA A 12 8.19 -1.42 -2.68
CA ALA A 12 7.03 -1.97 -1.96
C ALA A 12 6.87 -3.48 -2.19
N THR A 13 7.01 -3.96 -3.43
CA THR A 13 7.02 -5.41 -3.75
C THR A 13 8.12 -6.14 -3.00
N THR A 14 9.34 -5.57 -2.96
CA THR A 14 10.45 -6.15 -2.21
C THR A 14 10.15 -6.22 -0.71
N MET A 15 9.52 -5.18 -0.15
CA MET A 15 9.12 -5.16 1.26
C MET A 15 8.05 -6.21 1.56
N ILE A 16 7.02 -6.35 0.71
CA ILE A 16 5.99 -7.39 0.84
C ILE A 16 6.65 -8.78 0.93
N GLN A 17 7.58 -9.08 0.03
CA GLN A 17 8.28 -10.36 -0.02
C GLN A 17 9.17 -10.58 1.21
N GLN A 18 10.00 -9.60 1.59
CA GLN A 18 10.93 -9.73 2.71
C GLN A 18 10.23 -9.83 4.07
N LEU A 19 9.09 -9.16 4.22
CA LEU A 19 8.30 -9.14 5.45
C LEU A 19 7.23 -10.24 5.47
N HIS A 20 7.10 -11.02 4.40
CA HIS A 20 6.10 -12.08 4.24
C HIS A 20 4.67 -11.57 4.50
N VAL A 21 4.33 -10.40 3.94
CA VAL A 21 2.99 -9.83 4.10
C VAL A 21 1.99 -10.68 3.33
N SER A 22 1.10 -11.35 4.06
CA SER A 22 0.10 -12.24 3.47
C SER A 22 -0.96 -11.46 2.69
N PRO A 23 -1.40 -11.94 1.51
CA PRO A 23 -2.53 -11.38 0.78
C PRO A 23 -3.84 -11.36 1.60
N GLU A 24 -3.96 -12.19 2.63
CA GLU A 24 -5.14 -12.19 3.52
C GLU A 24 -5.31 -10.87 4.29
N ILE A 25 -4.22 -10.11 4.48
CA ILE A 25 -4.29 -8.75 5.04
C ILE A 25 -5.03 -7.79 4.11
N ALA A 26 -5.22 -8.16 2.84
CA ALA A 26 -5.94 -7.40 1.83
C ALA A 26 -7.46 -7.62 1.85
N ALA A 27 -7.96 -8.43 2.80
CA ALA A 27 -9.39 -8.62 3.00
C ALA A 27 -10.11 -7.28 3.28
N PRO A 28 -11.43 -7.17 3.04
CA PRO A 28 -12.16 -5.91 3.18
C PRO A 28 -11.95 -5.28 4.57
N GLY A 29 -11.26 -4.13 4.61
CA GLY A 29 -10.78 -3.47 5.83
C GLY A 29 -9.75 -2.38 5.54
N SER A 30 -9.09 -1.84 6.57
CA SER A 30 -8.03 -0.83 6.41
C SER A 30 -6.67 -1.50 6.20
N VAL A 31 -6.49 -2.16 5.06
CA VAL A 31 -5.26 -2.91 4.66
C VAL A 31 -3.99 -2.13 4.97
N ALA A 32 -3.99 -0.82 4.68
CA ALA A 32 -2.84 0.03 4.94
C ALA A 32 -2.57 0.24 6.43
N TYR A 33 -3.61 0.36 7.25
CA TYR A 33 -3.48 0.44 8.71
C TYR A 33 -2.92 -0.86 9.28
N ASP A 34 -3.41 -2.01 8.83
CA ASP A 34 -2.97 -3.32 9.32
C ASP A 34 -1.50 -3.60 8.97
N ILE A 35 -1.07 -3.21 7.75
CA ILE A 35 0.34 -3.28 7.36
C ILE A 35 1.17 -2.34 8.24
N TYR A 36 0.71 -1.12 8.48
CA TYR A 36 1.43 -0.14 9.29
C TYR A 36 1.58 -0.62 10.74
N GLU A 37 0.50 -1.05 11.38
CA GLU A 37 0.50 -1.52 12.77
C GLU A 37 1.45 -2.70 12.96
N LYS A 38 1.48 -3.63 11.99
CA LYS A 38 2.24 -4.87 12.11
C LYS A 38 3.70 -4.76 11.67
N PHE A 39 4.03 -3.90 10.70
CA PHE A 39 5.33 -3.91 10.03
C PHE A 39 6.07 -2.57 9.98
N SER A 40 5.50 -1.49 10.54
CA SER A 40 6.10 -0.16 10.42
C SER A 40 7.49 -0.08 11.05
N GLU A 41 7.75 -0.77 12.16
CA GLU A 41 9.07 -0.76 12.81
C GLU A 41 10.15 -1.43 11.96
N GLU A 42 9.87 -2.58 11.32
CA GLU A 42 10.82 -3.21 10.40
C GLU A 42 11.06 -2.37 9.14
N ILE A 43 10.00 -1.74 8.60
CA ILE A 43 10.11 -0.84 7.44
C ILE A 43 10.97 0.37 7.81
N LYS A 44 10.70 1.02 8.95
CA LYS A 44 11.50 2.14 9.48
C LYS A 44 12.95 1.74 9.70
N ALA A 45 13.21 0.56 10.27
CA ALA A 45 14.58 0.06 10.46
C ALA A 45 15.34 -0.10 9.13
N LYS A 46 14.67 -0.56 8.06
CA LYS A 46 15.28 -0.63 6.72
C LYS A 46 15.51 0.76 6.13
N LEU A 47 14.56 1.68 6.26
CA LEU A 47 14.70 3.08 5.80
C LEU A 47 15.85 3.80 6.50
N LEU A 48 16.07 3.56 7.79
CA LEU A 48 17.17 4.16 8.54
C LEU A 48 18.55 3.74 8.04
N ARG A 49 18.67 2.57 7.37
CA ARG A 49 19.91 2.10 6.72
C ARG A 49 20.14 2.73 5.35
N MET A 50 19.12 3.33 4.74
CA MET A 50 19.26 4.08 3.50
C MET A 50 19.92 5.44 3.76
N ASN A 51 20.51 6.03 2.72
CA ASN A 51 21.00 7.40 2.83
C ASN A 51 19.83 8.39 3.01
N PRO A 52 20.07 9.57 3.63
CA PRO A 52 19.02 10.56 3.86
C PRO A 52 18.29 11.02 2.59
N GLU A 53 19.03 11.17 1.49
CA GLU A 53 18.49 11.59 0.20
C GLU A 53 17.45 10.61 -0.35
N THR A 54 17.72 9.30 -0.25
CA THR A 54 16.79 8.26 -0.68
C THR A 54 15.50 8.28 0.14
N ARG A 55 15.62 8.47 1.46
CA ARG A 55 14.43 8.61 2.33
C ARG A 55 13.62 9.84 1.96
N GLY A 56 14.27 10.98 1.77
CA GLY A 56 13.61 12.22 1.33
C GLY A 56 12.90 12.04 -0.01
N ARG A 57 13.54 11.37 -0.97
CA ARG A 57 12.95 11.05 -2.26
C ARG A 57 11.73 10.13 -2.13
N ILE A 58 11.73 9.16 -1.22
CA ILE A 58 10.56 8.30 -0.99
C ILE A 58 9.41 9.11 -0.38
N ALA A 59 9.71 9.92 0.65
CA ALA A 59 8.74 10.79 1.30
C ALA A 59 8.05 11.75 0.30
N ASP A 60 8.82 12.30 -0.65
CA ASP A 60 8.33 13.19 -1.72
C ASP A 60 7.38 12.51 -2.72
N LEU A 61 7.33 11.18 -2.75
CA LEU A 61 6.40 10.43 -3.62
C LEU A 61 5.02 10.21 -2.99
N GLY A 62 4.83 10.62 -1.73
CA GLY A 62 3.56 10.50 -1.04
C GLY A 62 2.46 11.34 -1.69
N LEU A 63 1.27 10.77 -1.79
CA LEU A 63 0.07 11.50 -2.19
C LEU A 63 -0.53 12.20 -0.97
N SER A 64 -0.73 13.52 -1.04
CA SER A 64 -1.43 14.30 -0.01
C SER A 64 -2.95 14.14 -0.11
N ASP A 65 -3.65 14.34 1.01
CA ASP A 65 -5.12 14.21 1.11
C ASP A 65 -5.94 15.18 0.26
N TYR A 66 -5.34 16.25 -0.26
CA TYR A 66 -6.11 17.34 -0.86
C TYR A 66 -6.20 17.22 -2.38
N HIS A 67 -7.41 16.89 -2.83
CA HIS A 67 -8.07 17.34 -4.06
C HIS A 67 -7.19 17.49 -5.31
N ASP A 68 -7.18 16.46 -6.18
CA ASP A 68 -7.39 16.62 -7.64
C ASP A 68 -7.09 15.35 -8.46
N THR A 69 -6.47 14.31 -7.88
CA THR A 69 -6.02 13.15 -8.69
C THR A 69 -6.22 11.78 -8.05
N TYR A 70 -7.19 11.60 -7.15
CA TYR A 70 -7.46 10.28 -6.58
C TYR A 70 -8.06 9.34 -7.63
N GLN A 71 -7.27 8.39 -8.11
CA GLN A 71 -7.77 7.32 -8.96
C GLN A 71 -8.24 6.14 -8.09
N PRO A 72 -9.33 5.43 -8.49
CA PRO A 72 -9.75 4.21 -7.82
C PRO A 72 -8.59 3.22 -7.67
N GLY A 73 -8.37 2.72 -6.46
CA GLY A 73 -7.30 1.78 -6.14
C GLY A 73 -5.94 2.40 -5.78
N GLN A 74 -5.85 3.73 -5.67
CA GLN A 74 -4.73 4.39 -4.99
C GLN A 74 -4.98 4.49 -3.49
N VAL A 75 -3.93 4.56 -2.67
CA VAL A 75 -4.05 4.75 -1.22
C VAL A 75 -3.27 6.01 -0.86
N PRO A 76 -3.91 7.07 -0.32
CA PRO A 76 -3.20 8.28 0.09
C PRO A 76 -2.33 7.99 1.31
N MET A 77 -1.22 8.72 1.45
CA MET A 77 -0.31 8.50 2.57
C MET A 77 -0.99 8.77 3.93
N TYR A 78 -1.88 9.76 3.98
CA TYR A 78 -2.61 10.12 5.19
C TYR A 78 -3.71 9.12 5.59
N SER A 79 -4.19 8.26 4.68
CA SER A 79 -5.06 7.15 5.13
C SER A 79 -4.29 6.09 5.93
N VAL A 80 -2.95 6.11 5.86
CA VAL A 80 -2.10 5.24 6.68
C VAL A 80 -1.88 5.82 8.07
N HIS A 81 -1.89 7.16 8.24
CA HIS A 81 -1.65 7.81 9.52
C HIS A 81 -2.44 9.11 9.71
N CYS A 82 -3.06 9.28 10.89
CA CYS A 82 -3.92 10.42 11.22
C CYS A 82 -3.13 11.74 11.17
N GLY A 83 -3.67 12.77 10.49
CA GLY A 83 -2.97 14.00 10.08
C GLY A 83 -2.38 14.94 11.16
N THR A 84 -2.18 14.52 12.41
CA THR A 84 -1.59 15.30 13.53
C THR A 84 -0.15 14.89 13.88
N TRP A 85 0.69 14.78 12.86
CA TRP A 85 2.03 14.19 12.88
C TRP A 85 3.21 15.09 13.32
N LEU A 86 3.18 16.41 13.05
CA LEU A 86 4.36 17.27 13.26
C LEU A 86 4.84 17.31 14.73
N ASP A 87 3.91 17.27 15.68
CA ASP A 87 4.22 17.40 17.12
C ASP A 87 4.71 16.08 17.76
N LYS A 88 4.59 14.95 17.05
CA LYS A 88 4.97 13.62 17.59
C LYS A 88 6.45 13.28 17.41
N HIS A 89 7.18 14.06 16.61
CA HIS A 89 8.55 13.74 16.24
C HIS A 89 9.56 14.74 16.81
N ASP A 90 10.59 14.20 17.45
CA ASP A 90 11.72 14.93 18.05
C ASP A 90 12.50 15.78 17.03
N ASN A 91 12.64 15.28 15.79
CA ASN A 91 13.45 15.93 14.76
C ASN A 91 13.02 15.56 13.33
N GLY A 92 13.53 16.32 12.36
CA GLY A 92 13.23 16.14 10.94
C GLY A 92 13.64 14.78 10.35
N ARG A 93 14.66 14.12 10.90
CA ARG A 93 15.05 12.78 10.42
C ARG A 93 13.98 11.75 10.77
N THR A 94 13.49 11.78 12.00
CA THR A 94 12.40 10.90 12.46
C THR A 94 11.14 11.16 11.66
N LEU A 95 10.78 12.43 11.47
CA LEU A 95 9.64 12.82 10.65
C LEU A 95 9.74 12.26 9.23
N VAL A 96 10.82 12.58 8.48
CA VAL A 96 11.01 12.10 7.09
C VAL A 96 10.98 10.58 6.99
N THR A 97 11.49 9.88 8.00
CA THR A 97 11.45 8.42 8.04
C THR A 97 10.03 7.90 8.19
N GLU A 98 9.22 8.55 9.02
CA GLU A 98 7.80 8.23 9.19
C GLU A 98 7.01 8.48 7.89
N ILE A 99 7.22 9.62 7.23
CA ILE A 99 6.62 9.94 5.93
C ILE A 99 6.98 8.85 4.91
N ALA A 100 8.27 8.51 4.79
CA ALA A 100 8.70 7.50 3.83
C ALA A 100 8.09 6.12 4.15
N CYS A 101 7.91 5.79 5.43
CA CYS A 101 7.26 4.56 5.87
C CYS A 101 5.80 4.52 5.41
N THR A 102 5.02 5.56 5.68
CA THR A 102 3.60 5.63 5.30
C THR A 102 3.41 5.60 3.79
N VAL A 103 4.30 6.22 3.01
CA VAL A 103 4.29 6.14 1.54
C VAL A 103 4.50 4.70 1.04
N ILE A 104 5.46 3.98 1.63
CA ILE A 104 5.72 2.58 1.27
C ILE A 104 4.51 1.72 1.62
N VAL A 105 3.96 1.88 2.83
CA VAL A 105 2.79 1.12 3.29
C VAL A 105 1.58 1.36 2.40
N ALA A 106 1.31 2.61 2.03
CA ALA A 106 0.27 2.95 1.08
C ALA A 106 0.45 2.20 -0.25
N LYS A 107 1.67 2.21 -0.81
CA LYS A 107 1.97 1.46 -2.05
C LYS A 107 1.82 -0.06 -1.88
N MET A 108 2.20 -0.61 -0.72
CA MET A 108 2.01 -2.04 -0.44
C MET A 108 0.53 -2.40 -0.43
N ALA A 109 -0.31 -1.58 0.21
CA ALA A 109 -1.76 -1.77 0.22
C ALA A 109 -2.37 -1.68 -1.20
N GLU A 110 -1.90 -0.76 -2.05
CA GLU A 110 -2.34 -0.71 -3.45
C GLU A 110 -2.00 -2.00 -4.23
N ILE A 111 -0.81 -2.55 -4.02
CA ILE A 111 -0.38 -3.80 -4.66
C ILE A 111 -1.26 -4.96 -4.21
N LEU A 112 -1.44 -5.11 -2.90
CA LEU A 112 -2.20 -6.21 -2.31
C LEU A 112 -3.69 -6.13 -2.64
N HIS A 113 -4.29 -4.94 -2.69
CA HIS A 113 -5.67 -4.77 -3.17
C HIS A 113 -5.83 -5.18 -4.64
N LYS A 114 -4.87 -4.84 -5.51
CA LYS A 114 -4.93 -5.25 -6.92
C LYS A 114 -4.82 -6.77 -7.06
N GLU A 115 -3.92 -7.39 -6.31
CA GLU A 115 -3.78 -8.84 -6.28
C GLU A 115 -5.07 -9.50 -5.78
N TRP A 116 -5.63 -9.05 -4.65
CA TRP A 116 -6.89 -9.59 -4.12
C TRP A 116 -8.04 -9.51 -5.13
N ASN A 117 -8.23 -8.36 -5.78
CA ASN A 117 -9.26 -8.19 -6.80
C ASN A 117 -9.03 -9.05 -8.06
N SER A 118 -7.80 -9.50 -8.32
CA SER A 118 -7.50 -10.46 -9.38
C SER A 118 -7.75 -11.92 -8.98
N PHE A 119 -7.79 -12.21 -7.67
CA PHE A 119 -8.09 -13.54 -7.13
C PHE A 119 -9.58 -13.78 -6.87
N GLN A 120 -10.38 -12.72 -6.75
CA GLN A 120 -11.84 -12.83 -6.71
C GLN A 120 -12.33 -13.21 -8.12
N PRO A 121 -12.97 -14.39 -8.32
CA PRO A 121 -13.66 -14.64 -9.57
C PRO A 121 -14.68 -13.53 -9.77
N THR A 122 -14.76 -12.96 -10.98
CA THR A 122 -15.83 -12.02 -11.27
C THR A 122 -17.14 -12.72 -10.97
N SER A 123 -18.03 -12.11 -10.18
CA SER A 123 -19.34 -12.69 -9.87
C SER A 123 -20.11 -13.09 -11.13
N ALA A 124 -19.78 -12.46 -12.28
CA ALA A 124 -20.29 -12.81 -13.60
C ALA A 124 -19.87 -14.21 -14.09
N GLU A 125 -18.66 -14.68 -13.79
CA GLU A 125 -18.19 -16.03 -14.17
C GLU A 125 -18.79 -17.11 -13.25
N GLU A 126 -18.99 -16.81 -11.96
CA GLU A 126 -19.72 -17.70 -11.04
C GLU A 126 -21.23 -17.75 -11.34
N GLU A 127 -21.86 -16.61 -11.65
CA GLU A 127 -23.26 -16.60 -12.12
C GLU A 127 -23.42 -17.33 -13.45
N LEU A 128 -22.51 -17.16 -14.41
CA LEU A 128 -22.56 -17.89 -15.69
C LEU A 128 -22.28 -19.38 -15.52
N ALA A 129 -21.41 -19.78 -14.59
CA ALA A 129 -21.16 -21.18 -14.28
C ALA A 129 -22.36 -21.84 -13.58
N ASP A 130 -23.03 -21.14 -12.65
CA ASP A 130 -24.24 -21.62 -11.99
C ASP A 130 -25.45 -21.68 -12.96
N ILE A 131 -25.60 -20.70 -13.85
CA ILE A 131 -26.61 -20.74 -14.93
C ILE A 131 -26.36 -21.92 -15.88
N ARG A 132 -25.11 -22.16 -16.28
CA ARG A 132 -24.73 -23.30 -17.14
C ARG A 132 -24.85 -24.66 -16.44
N ALA A 133 -24.72 -24.71 -15.12
CA ALA A 133 -24.92 -25.92 -14.33
C ALA A 133 -26.40 -26.22 -14.05
N ARG A 134 -27.27 -25.20 -14.06
CA ARG A 134 -28.72 -25.33 -13.81
C ARG A 134 -29.54 -25.68 -15.05
N ASP A 135 -29.05 -25.39 -16.26
CA ASP A 135 -29.65 -25.84 -17.51
C ASP A 135 -28.68 -26.74 -18.31
N PRO A 136 -28.56 -28.04 -17.96
CA PRO A 136 -28.03 -29.00 -18.91
C PRO A 136 -29.07 -29.16 -20.02
N ILE A 137 -28.79 -28.55 -21.17
CA ILE A 137 -29.60 -28.61 -22.40
C ILE A 137 -30.24 -30.00 -22.56
N ASN A 138 -31.56 -30.04 -22.44
CA ASN A 138 -32.46 -30.99 -23.11
C ASN A 138 -33.82 -30.32 -23.33
#